data_AF-A0A6L7G6S9-F1
#
_entry.id   AF-A0A6L7G6S9-F1
#
_cell.length_a   1.000
_cell.length_b   1.000
_cell.length_c   1.000
_cell.angle_alpha   90.00
_cell.angle_beta   90.00
_cell.angle_gamma   90.00
#
_symmetry.space_group_name_H-M   'P 1'
#
loop_
_entity.id
_entity.type
_entity.pdbx_description
1 polymer ?
#
loop_
_entity_poly.entity_id
_entity_poly.type
_entity_poly.pdbx_seq_one_letter_code
_entity_poly.pdbx_strand_id
1 'polypeptide(L)'
;MDQKFLKLAQEQGWVIEAVEEGSCIVRCPEAGCGMRARIRSSGSVPPRINDRVQMDFRATTFDAARRFLRERREDLRLNIAEVEDAAGLTKDHLAKIERDDSDKVPNLETFVIWANTLGFDVVLRPAELPPVTMRMICDTRSLTGRRGRRFQNERDRRRKAGGRDPR
;
A
#
# COMPACT_ATOMS: atom_id res chain seq x y z
N MET A 1 18.25 27.72 25.88
CA MET A 1 17.08 27.38 25.03
C MET A 1 15.81 27.78 25.74
N ASP A 2 14.83 28.37 25.04
CA ASP A 2 13.57 28.84 25.63
C ASP A 2 12.58 27.69 25.86
N GLN A 3 11.96 27.66 27.04
CA GLN A 3 10.89 26.73 27.41
C GLN A 3 9.70 26.81 26.45
N LYS A 4 9.41 27.99 25.89
CA LYS A 4 8.34 28.20 24.91
C LYS A 4 8.58 27.40 23.63
N PHE A 5 9.82 27.32 23.18
CA PHE A 5 10.20 26.59 21.96
C PHE A 5 10.03 25.07 22.12
N LEU A 6 10.46 24.52 23.27
CA LEU A 6 10.27 23.09 23.56
C LEU A 6 8.78 22.72 23.67
N LYS A 7 7.98 23.61 24.29
CA LYS A 7 6.54 23.44 24.36
C LYS A 7 5.90 23.44 22.97
N LEU A 8 6.31 24.36 22.10
CA LEU A 8 5.87 24.39 20.70
C LEU A 8 6.22 23.09 19.97
N ALA A 9 7.43 22.54 20.17
CA ALA A 9 7.81 21.25 19.59
C ALA A 9 6.87 20.10 20.02
N GLN A 10 6.50 20.06 21.30
CA GLN A 10 5.55 19.07 21.82
C GLN A 10 4.13 19.30 21.33
N GLU A 11 3.66 20.55 21.26
CA GLU A 11 2.36 20.93 20.69
C GLU A 11 2.25 20.55 19.22
N GLN A 12 3.36 20.61 18.48
CA GLN A 12 3.47 20.13 17.11
C GLN A 12 3.59 18.60 16.99
N GLY A 13 3.40 17.84 18.08
CA GLY A 13 3.28 16.38 18.06
C GLY A 13 4.59 15.59 18.12
N TRP A 14 5.71 16.26 18.41
CA TRP A 14 7.03 15.65 18.50
C TRP A 14 7.37 15.19 19.93
N VAL A 15 8.19 14.14 20.06
CA VAL A 15 8.79 13.74 21.34
C VAL A 15 10.24 14.20 21.36
N ILE A 16 10.62 15.01 22.34
CA ILE A 16 12.00 15.49 22.50
C ILE A 16 12.86 14.33 23.03
N GLU A 17 13.91 13.97 22.29
CA GLU A 17 14.92 12.98 22.71
C GLU A 17 16.12 13.64 23.39
N ALA A 18 16.60 14.77 22.86
CA ALA A 18 17.75 15.48 23.38
C ALA A 18 17.63 17.00 23.16
N VAL A 19 18.31 17.77 24.01
CA VAL A 19 18.30 19.23 23.98
C VAL A 19 19.75 19.73 23.94
N GLU A 20 20.09 20.51 22.92
CA GLU A 20 21.39 21.14 22.72
C GLU A 20 21.27 22.68 22.81
N GLU A 21 22.38 23.41 22.81
CA GLU A 21 22.36 24.86 22.76
C GLU A 21 21.83 25.35 21.40
N GLY A 22 20.59 25.84 21.37
CA GLY A 22 19.94 26.37 20.15
C GLY A 22 19.27 25.34 19.24
N SER A 23 19.25 24.05 19.59
CA SER A 23 18.48 23.04 18.85
C SER A 23 18.04 21.86 19.71
N CYS A 24 16.95 21.20 19.36
CA CYS A 24 16.54 19.95 19.99
C CYS A 24 16.46 18.82 18.96
N ILE A 25 16.78 17.61 19.40
CA ILE A 25 16.52 16.38 18.65
C ILE A 25 15.15 15.90 19.07
N VAL A 26 14.28 15.71 18.09
CA VAL A 26 12.95 15.17 18.29
C VAL A 26 12.76 13.89 17.48
N ARG A 27 11.92 13.00 18.00
CA ARG A 27 11.48 11.78 17.33
C ARG A 27 9.98 11.77 17.10
N CYS A 28 9.57 10.97 16.14
CA CYS A 28 8.17 10.57 16.02
C CYS A 28 7.75 9.69 17.23
N PRO A 29 6.58 9.94 17.86
CA PRO A 29 6.07 9.08 18.92
C PRO A 29 5.55 7.72 18.43
N GLU A 30 5.25 7.58 17.13
CA GLU A 30 4.62 6.36 16.59
C GLU A 30 5.53 5.13 16.71
N ALA A 31 4.93 4.02 17.14
CA ALA A 31 5.63 2.75 17.28
C ALA A 31 6.15 2.27 15.90
N GLY A 32 7.45 2.00 15.81
CA GLY A 32 8.12 1.58 14.57
C GLY A 32 8.58 2.72 13.66
N CYS A 33 8.22 3.97 13.95
CA CYS A 33 8.75 5.12 13.20
C CYS A 33 10.15 5.50 13.72
N GLY A 34 11.18 5.30 12.90
CA GLY A 34 12.57 5.65 13.23
C GLY A 34 12.96 7.11 12.97
N MET A 35 12.00 7.95 12.56
CA MET A 35 12.28 9.33 12.14
C MET A 35 12.75 10.19 13.31
N ARG A 36 13.91 10.83 13.12
CA ARG A 36 14.48 11.82 14.01
C ARG A 36 14.75 13.10 13.24
N ALA A 37 14.47 14.24 13.84
CA ALA A 37 14.72 15.55 13.26
C ALA A 37 15.45 16.43 14.28
N ARG A 38 16.39 17.24 13.79
CA ARG A 38 16.99 18.32 14.58
C ARG A 38 16.25 19.62 14.27
N ILE A 39 15.56 20.18 15.25
CA ILE A 39 14.82 21.45 15.12
C ILE A 39 15.62 22.56 15.76
N ARG A 40 15.93 23.62 15.00
CA ARG A 40 16.66 24.79 15.49
C ARG A 40 15.71 25.81 16.09
N SER A 41 16.13 26.46 17.18
CA SER A 41 15.32 27.49 17.85
C SER A 41 15.16 28.78 17.05
N SER A 42 15.98 28.99 16.02
CA SER A 42 15.92 30.15 15.12
C SER A 42 14.89 29.99 13.99
N GLY A 43 14.21 28.85 13.87
CA GLY A 43 13.24 28.57 12.81
C GLY A 43 11.87 28.18 13.35
N SER A 44 10.90 28.06 12.43
CA SER A 44 9.58 27.51 12.76
C SER A 44 9.71 26.01 13.09
N VAL A 45 9.07 25.58 14.18
CA VAL A 45 8.88 24.16 14.46
C VAL A 45 7.89 23.61 13.42
N PRO A 46 8.29 22.68 12.53
CA PRO A 46 7.36 22.13 11.57
C PRO A 46 6.29 21.30 12.30
N PRO A 47 5.01 21.41 11.92
CA PRO A 47 4.00 20.49 12.41
C PRO A 47 4.43 19.07 12.10
N ARG A 48 4.32 18.18 13.09
CA ARG A 48 4.28 16.77 12.77
C ARG A 48 2.99 16.56 12.02
N ILE A 49 3.08 16.26 10.73
CA ILE A 49 1.95 15.71 9.99
C ILE A 49 1.69 14.32 10.61
N ASN A 50 0.81 14.27 11.61
CA ASN A 50 0.28 13.06 12.24
C ASN A 50 -1.06 12.65 11.65
N ASP A 51 -1.42 13.26 10.54
CA ASP A 51 -2.33 12.57 9.66
C ASP A 51 -1.46 11.41 9.16
N ARG A 52 -1.63 10.23 9.77
CA ARG A 52 -1.56 9.01 8.98
C ARG A 52 -2.13 9.42 7.65
N VAL A 53 -1.35 9.38 6.57
CA VAL A 53 -1.94 9.52 5.25
C VAL A 53 -2.94 8.37 5.19
N GLN A 54 -4.19 8.66 5.57
CA GLN A 54 -5.35 7.84 5.34
C GLN A 54 -5.58 7.97 3.84
N MET A 55 -4.74 7.32 3.06
CA MET A 55 -5.06 7.07 1.67
C MET A 55 -4.68 5.64 1.37
N ASP A 56 -5.32 4.71 2.10
CA ASP A 56 -5.71 3.49 1.42
C ASP A 56 -6.55 3.92 0.23
N PHE A 57 -5.92 4.03 -0.94
CA PHE A 57 -6.63 4.37 -2.16
C PHE A 57 -7.53 3.19 -2.51
N ARG A 58 -8.84 3.38 -2.34
CA ARG A 58 -9.82 2.38 -2.76
C ARG A 58 -10.02 2.50 -4.27
N ALA A 59 -9.25 1.74 -5.03
CA ALA A 59 -9.51 1.54 -6.44
C ALA A 59 -10.80 0.71 -6.63
N THR A 60 -11.85 1.31 -7.19
CA THR A 60 -13.06 0.59 -7.60
C THR A 60 -12.97 0.07 -9.03
N THR A 61 -12.08 0.64 -9.84
CA THR A 61 -11.79 0.22 -11.22
C THR A 61 -10.29 0.21 -11.46
N PHE A 62 -9.86 -0.52 -12.49
CA PHE A 62 -8.47 -0.47 -12.93
C PHE A 62 -8.05 0.93 -13.39
N ASP A 63 -8.92 1.65 -14.12
CA ASP A 63 -8.61 3.00 -14.58
C ASP A 63 -8.34 3.97 -13.42
N ALA A 64 -9.09 3.85 -12.32
CA ALA A 64 -8.84 4.64 -11.11
C ALA A 64 -7.47 4.32 -10.51
N ALA A 65 -7.09 3.03 -10.42
CA ALA A 65 -5.76 2.62 -9.95
C ALA A 65 -4.64 3.10 -10.87
N ARG A 66 -4.83 3.00 -12.17
CA ARG A 66 -3.88 3.45 -13.21
C ARG A 66 -3.58 4.94 -13.08
N ARG A 67 -4.60 5.78 -12.97
CA ARG A 67 -4.44 7.23 -12.80
C ARG A 67 -3.69 7.56 -11.51
N PHE A 68 -4.08 6.94 -10.40
CA PHE A 68 -3.42 7.11 -9.12
C PHE A 68 -1.92 6.76 -9.15
N LEU A 69 -1.56 5.62 -9.76
CA LEU A 69 -0.15 5.22 -9.88
C LEU A 69 0.63 6.12 -10.86
N ARG A 70 -0.01 6.61 -11.95
CA ARG A 70 0.60 7.60 -12.85
C ARG A 70 0.90 8.92 -12.11
N GLU A 71 -0.08 9.46 -11.40
CA GLU A 71 0.08 10.68 -10.61
C GLU A 71 1.21 10.52 -9.59
N ARG A 72 1.28 9.38 -8.90
CA ARG A 72 2.39 9.09 -7.98
C ARG A 72 3.75 9.11 -8.69
N ARG A 73 3.87 8.47 -9.84
CA ARG A 73 5.11 8.46 -10.62
C ARG A 73 5.53 9.89 -10.98
N GLU A 74 4.58 10.71 -11.39
CA GLU A 74 4.80 12.11 -11.75
C GLU A 74 5.19 12.98 -10.54
N ASP A 75 4.59 12.74 -9.37
CA ASP A 75 4.95 13.39 -8.11
C ASP A 75 6.39 13.06 -7.68
N LEU A 76 6.81 11.82 -7.91
CA LEU A 76 8.19 11.37 -7.67
C LEU A 76 9.18 11.86 -8.74
N ARG A 77 8.70 12.55 -9.79
CA ARG A 77 9.50 13.05 -10.92
C ARG A 77 10.24 11.93 -11.68
N LEU A 78 9.68 10.72 -11.68
CA LEU A 78 10.22 9.58 -12.42
C LEU A 78 9.63 9.51 -13.82
N ASN A 79 10.48 9.26 -14.81
CA ASN A 79 10.04 8.93 -16.15
C ASN A 79 9.63 7.44 -16.23
N ILE A 80 8.93 7.07 -17.31
CA ILE A 80 8.42 5.70 -17.49
C ILE A 80 9.56 4.67 -17.54
N ALA A 81 10.65 4.98 -18.24
CA ALA A 81 11.78 4.06 -18.40
C ALA A 81 12.50 3.78 -17.07
N GLU A 82 12.64 4.77 -16.20
CA GLU A 82 13.20 4.62 -14.85
C GLU A 82 12.35 3.67 -13.99
N VAL A 83 11.03 3.77 -14.08
CA VAL A 83 10.12 2.86 -13.35
C VAL A 83 10.16 1.46 -13.97
N GLU A 84 10.18 1.33 -15.30
CA GLU A 84 10.29 0.03 -15.96
C GLU A 84 11.58 -0.70 -15.58
N ASP A 85 12.71 0.01 -15.55
CA ASP A 85 14.01 -0.53 -15.14
C ASP A 85 14.00 -0.97 -13.67
N ALA A 86 13.53 -0.11 -12.77
CA ALA A 86 13.40 -0.43 -11.35
C ALA A 86 12.42 -1.58 -11.06
N ALA A 87 11.41 -1.75 -11.91
CA ALA A 87 10.41 -2.81 -11.82
C ALA A 87 10.86 -4.12 -12.51
N GLY A 88 11.97 -4.12 -13.24
CA GLY A 88 12.37 -5.26 -14.09
C GLY A 88 11.37 -5.55 -15.23
N LEU A 89 10.64 -4.53 -15.68
CA LEU A 89 9.66 -4.64 -16.76
C LEU A 89 10.29 -4.38 -18.12
N THR A 90 9.71 -4.98 -19.17
CA THR A 90 10.12 -4.70 -20.54
C THR A 90 9.81 -3.24 -20.91
N LYS A 91 10.71 -2.64 -21.71
CA LYS A 91 10.56 -1.27 -22.22
C LYS A 91 9.22 -1.04 -22.93
N ASP A 92 8.66 0.15 -22.75
CA ASP A 92 7.39 0.62 -23.33
C ASP A 92 6.15 -0.18 -22.89
N HIS A 93 6.25 -0.97 -21.81
CA HIS A 93 5.12 -1.71 -21.27
C HIS A 93 4.24 -0.80 -20.40
N LEU A 94 4.83 -0.03 -19.49
CA LEU A 94 4.13 0.97 -18.69
C LEU A 94 3.60 2.11 -19.58
N ALA A 95 4.31 2.51 -20.64
CA ALA A 95 3.80 3.50 -21.60
C ALA A 95 2.48 3.07 -22.28
N LYS A 96 2.25 1.77 -22.43
CA LYS A 96 1.00 1.21 -22.96
C LYS A 96 -0.07 1.11 -21.89
N ILE A 97 0.31 0.79 -20.67
CA ILE A 97 -0.60 0.66 -19.52
C ILE A 97 -1.10 2.04 -19.10
N GLU A 98 -0.21 3.02 -18.96
CA GLU A 98 -0.53 4.38 -18.55
C GLU A 98 -1.20 5.20 -19.65
N ARG A 99 -1.38 4.74 -20.89
CA ARG A 99 -2.02 5.55 -21.93
C ARG A 99 -3.52 5.74 -21.66
N ASP A 100 -4.03 6.96 -21.79
CA ASP A 100 -5.48 7.24 -21.68
C ASP A 100 -6.29 6.45 -22.71
N ASP A 101 -7.45 5.95 -22.26
CA ASP A 101 -8.32 5.04 -22.99
C ASP A 101 -7.63 3.76 -23.50
N SER A 102 -6.60 3.30 -22.79
CA SER A 102 -5.95 2.03 -23.11
C SER A 102 -6.84 0.86 -22.70
N ASP A 103 -7.18 0.00 -23.67
CA ASP A 103 -7.78 -1.31 -23.42
C ASP A 103 -6.81 -2.30 -22.75
N LYS A 104 -5.55 -1.90 -22.53
CA LYS A 104 -4.53 -2.78 -21.95
C LYS A 104 -4.57 -2.77 -20.43
N VAL A 105 -5.22 -3.79 -19.91
CA VAL A 105 -5.16 -4.14 -18.48
C VAL A 105 -3.97 -5.08 -18.27
N PRO A 106 -2.99 -4.71 -17.42
CA PRO A 106 -1.89 -5.61 -17.07
C PRO A 106 -2.42 -6.80 -16.25
N ASN A 107 -1.64 -7.88 -16.23
CA ASN A 107 -1.91 -8.95 -15.28
C ASN A 107 -1.67 -8.47 -13.83
N LEU A 108 -2.21 -9.19 -12.85
CA LEU A 108 -2.12 -8.81 -11.44
C LEU A 108 -0.67 -8.70 -10.95
N GLU A 109 0.22 -9.59 -11.42
CA GLU A 109 1.63 -9.58 -11.03
C GLU A 109 2.33 -8.29 -11.46
N THR A 110 2.16 -7.89 -12.72
CA THR A 110 2.70 -6.64 -13.28
C THR A 110 2.13 -5.43 -12.52
N PHE A 111 0.85 -5.46 -12.20
CA PHE A 111 0.22 -4.40 -11.41
C PHE A 111 0.82 -4.28 -10.00
N VAL A 112 1.02 -5.40 -9.31
CA VAL A 112 1.63 -5.43 -7.97
C VAL A 112 3.08 -4.96 -8.02
N ILE A 113 3.87 -5.43 -8.99
CA ILE A 113 5.26 -4.99 -9.18
C ILE A 113 5.29 -3.47 -9.40
N TRP A 114 4.47 -2.95 -10.30
CA TRP A 114 4.39 -1.51 -10.57
C TRP A 114 4.04 -0.69 -9.33
N ALA A 115 3.03 -1.11 -8.57
CA ALA A 115 2.64 -0.46 -7.31
C ALA A 115 3.78 -0.47 -6.28
N ASN A 116 4.44 -1.62 -6.09
CA ASN A 116 5.55 -1.78 -5.15
C ASN A 116 6.75 -0.90 -5.53
N THR A 117 7.08 -0.81 -6.83
CA THR A 117 8.15 0.07 -7.33
C THR A 117 7.87 1.54 -7.00
N LEU A 118 6.61 1.95 -6.94
CA LEU A 118 6.19 3.31 -6.57
C LEU A 118 5.99 3.51 -5.05
N GLY A 119 6.29 2.48 -4.25
CA GLY A 119 6.23 2.52 -2.79
C GLY A 119 4.85 2.23 -2.21
N PHE A 120 4.00 1.48 -2.90
CA PHE A 120 2.69 1.06 -2.41
C PHE A 120 2.57 -0.45 -2.28
N ASP A 121 1.92 -0.89 -1.20
CA ASP A 121 1.47 -2.27 -1.05
C ASP A 121 0.05 -2.45 -1.60
N VAL A 122 -0.19 -3.53 -2.35
CA VAL A 122 -1.54 -3.92 -2.78
C VAL A 122 -2.14 -4.90 -1.78
N VAL A 123 -3.23 -4.48 -1.12
CA VAL A 123 -3.89 -5.28 -0.07
C VAL A 123 -5.33 -5.63 -0.45
N LEU A 124 -5.78 -6.83 -0.06
CA LEU A 124 -7.18 -7.21 -0.12
C LEU A 124 -7.87 -6.81 1.19
N ARG A 125 -9.00 -6.11 1.08
CA ARG A 125 -9.81 -5.72 2.24
C ARG A 125 -11.19 -6.37 2.17
N PRO A 126 -11.76 -6.83 3.31
CA PRO A 126 -13.16 -7.24 3.35
C PRO A 126 -14.06 -6.11 2.82
N ALA A 127 -15.02 -6.47 1.99
CA ALA A 127 -16.01 -5.57 1.43
C ALA A 127 -17.39 -6.24 1.46
N GLU A 128 -18.45 -5.46 1.24
CA GLU A 128 -19.80 -6.00 1.09
C GLU A 128 -19.86 -7.02 -0.06
N LEU A 129 -20.55 -8.12 0.18
CA LEU A 129 -20.74 -9.14 -0.84
C LEU A 129 -21.69 -8.63 -1.92
N PRO A 130 -21.41 -8.87 -3.22
CA PRO A 130 -22.35 -8.53 -4.27
C PRO A 130 -23.72 -9.20 -4.04
N PRO A 131 -24.85 -8.53 -4.36
CA PRO A 131 -26.20 -9.09 -4.16
C PRO A 131 -26.41 -10.47 -4.78
N VAL A 132 -25.80 -10.71 -5.94
CA VAL A 132 -25.82 -12.01 -6.62
C VAL A 132 -25.12 -13.08 -5.79
N THR A 133 -23.96 -12.77 -5.22
CA THR A 133 -23.23 -13.67 -4.33
C THR A 133 -24.03 -13.97 -3.06
N MET A 134 -24.66 -12.97 -2.46
CA MET A 134 -25.53 -13.16 -1.30
C MET A 134 -26.72 -14.07 -1.63
N ARG A 135 -27.40 -13.84 -2.76
CA ARG A 135 -28.50 -14.70 -3.23
C ARG A 135 -28.04 -16.14 -3.42
N MET A 136 -26.92 -16.35 -4.11
CA MET A 136 -26.36 -17.69 -4.30
C MET A 136 -26.05 -18.38 -2.97
N ILE A 137 -25.54 -17.66 -1.96
CA ILE A 137 -25.29 -18.22 -0.63
C ILE A 137 -26.61 -18.67 0.02
N CYS A 138 -27.65 -17.85 -0.05
CA CYS A 138 -28.99 -18.18 0.48
C CYS A 138 -29.56 -19.42 -0.21
N ASP A 139 -29.62 -19.44 -1.55
CA ASP A 139 -30.23 -20.52 -2.34
C ASP A 139 -29.54 -21.88 -2.13
N THR A 140 -28.25 -21.84 -1.80
CA THR A 140 -27.42 -23.03 -1.74
C THR A 140 -27.07 -23.44 -0.31
N ARG A 141 -27.67 -22.79 0.69
CA ARG A 141 -27.38 -23.01 2.11
C ARG A 141 -27.73 -24.43 2.55
N SER A 142 -28.81 -25.00 2.03
CA SER A 142 -29.21 -26.40 2.26
C SER A 142 -28.19 -27.42 1.75
N LEU A 143 -27.34 -27.04 0.79
CA LEU A 143 -26.33 -27.91 0.16
C LEU A 143 -24.96 -27.82 0.84
N THR A 144 -24.83 -27.07 1.94
CA THR A 144 -23.54 -26.80 2.60
C THR A 144 -22.78 -28.08 2.96
N GLY A 145 -23.46 -29.08 3.52
CA GLY A 145 -22.84 -30.36 3.88
C GLY A 145 -22.29 -31.13 2.67
N ARG A 146 -23.06 -31.20 1.58
CA ARG A 146 -22.62 -31.85 0.32
C ARG A 146 -21.44 -31.12 -0.31
N ARG A 147 -21.47 -29.78 -0.31
CA ARG A 147 -20.37 -28.94 -0.85
C ARG A 147 -19.10 -29.06 -0.01
N GLY A 148 -19.22 -29.04 1.31
CA GLY A 148 -18.10 -29.23 2.23
C GLY A 148 -17.37 -30.54 1.97
N ARG A 149 -18.10 -31.66 1.85
CA ARG A 149 -17.51 -32.97 1.52
C ARG A 149 -16.78 -32.96 0.17
N ARG A 150 -17.36 -32.31 -0.85
CA ARG A 150 -16.71 -32.18 -2.17
C ARG A 150 -15.39 -31.41 -2.07
N PHE A 151 -15.38 -30.27 -1.37
CA PHE A 151 -14.16 -29.47 -1.19
C PHE A 151 -13.09 -30.22 -0.39
N GLN A 152 -13.49 -30.98 0.63
CA GLN A 152 -12.57 -31.82 1.40
C GLN A 152 -11.92 -32.89 0.51
N ASN A 153 -12.73 -33.63 -0.26
CA ASN A 153 -12.22 -34.64 -1.19
C ASN A 153 -11.25 -34.05 -2.22
N GLU A 154 -11.51 -32.83 -2.69
CA GLU A 154 -10.63 -32.14 -3.64
C GLU A 154 -9.31 -31.69 -2.98
N ARG A 155 -9.36 -31.17 -1.75
CA ARG A 155 -8.16 -30.86 -0.95
C ARG A 155 -7.31 -32.11 -0.73
N ASP A 156 -7.93 -33.24 -0.42
CA ASP A 156 -7.23 -34.51 -0.19
C ASP A 156 -6.60 -35.06 -1.48
N ARG A 157 -7.26 -34.89 -2.64
CA ARG A 157 -6.68 -35.21 -3.95
C ARG A 157 -5.46 -34.34 -4.27
N ARG A 158 -5.53 -33.02 -4.05
CA ARG A 158 -4.40 -32.10 -4.27
C ARG A 158 -3.20 -32.46 -3.39
N ARG A 159 -3.44 -32.79 -2.11
CA ARG A 159 -2.40 -33.27 -1.19
C ARG A 159 -1.73 -34.56 -1.68
N LYS A 160 -2.52 -35.53 -2.15
CA LYS A 160 -2.00 -36.80 -2.71
C LYS A 160 -1.25 -36.60 -4.03
N ALA A 161 -1.70 -35.68 -4.88
CA ALA A 161 -1.06 -35.37 -6.16
C ALA A 161 0.26 -34.60 -6.00
N GLY A 162 0.35 -33.70 -5.02
CA GLY A 162 1.59 -32.99 -4.66
C GLY A 162 2.62 -33.83 -3.91
N GLY A 163 2.31 -35.11 -3.60
CA GLY A 163 3.22 -36.06 -2.97
C GLY A 163 4.07 -36.88 -3.94
N ARG A 164 4.01 -36.62 -5.25
CA ARG A 164 5.05 -37.08 -6.19
C ARG A 164 6.10 -35.99 -6.30
N ASP A 165 7.09 -36.11 -5.42
CA ASP A 165 8.38 -35.46 -5.54
C ASP A 165 9.03 -35.87 -6.87
N PRO A 166 9.21 -34.97 -7.85
CA PRO A 166 10.04 -35.22 -9.00
C PRO A 166 11.44 -34.71 -8.67
N ARG A 167 12.26 -35.58 -8.06
CA ARG A 167 13.74 -35.59 -8.06
C ARG A 167 14.46 -34.25 -7.90
#